data_AF-A0A1J4JZW1-F1
#
_entry.id   AF-A0A1J4JZW1-F1
#
_cell.length_a   1.000
_cell.length_b   1.000
_cell.length_c   1.000
_cell.angle_alpha   90.00
_cell.angle_beta   90.00
_cell.angle_gamma   90.00
#
_symmetry.space_group_name_H-M   'P 1'
#
loop_
_entity.id
_entity.type
_entity.pdbx_description
1 polymer ?
#
loop_
_entity_poly.entity_id
_entity_poly.type
_entity_poly.pdbx_seq_one_letter_code
_entity_poly.pdbx_strand_id
1 'polypeptide(L)'
;MEVHRIPITHLSENKQDIIEMSLTSPRMYITVEGTEFDQVLGCTLYHIEIGIEEGEDYVLVTRHKLRYSEMYKFDQQLRQAHEEMSFLRKFPPKRFFLNNDSQFVAKRRVDIGVYLQNLTQIPGILNCRQFQQFFECTPQIYA
;
A
#
# COMPACT_ATOMS: atom_id res chain seq x y z
N MET A 1 14.03 -1.57 -7.80
CA MET A 1 13.49 -0.93 -6.59
C MET A 1 14.57 -0.90 -5.53
N GLU A 2 14.72 0.21 -4.80
CA GLU A 2 15.64 0.30 -3.67
C GLU A 2 14.95 -0.20 -2.39
N VAL A 3 15.63 -1.05 -1.63
CA VAL A 3 15.15 -1.59 -0.35
C VAL A 3 16.02 -0.99 0.75
N HIS A 4 15.39 -0.37 1.74
CA HIS A 4 16.09 0.21 2.88
C HIS A 4 15.76 -0.56 4.15
N ARG A 5 16.80 -0.96 4.88
CA ARG A 5 16.65 -1.57 6.20
C ARG A 5 16.63 -0.49 7.28
N ILE A 6 15.54 -0.38 8.02
CA ILE A 6 15.31 0.69 9.00
C ILE A 6 14.93 0.08 10.35
N PRO A 7 15.51 0.52 11.48
CA PRO A 7 15.02 0.14 12.81
C PRO A 7 13.56 0.55 13.02
N ILE A 8 12.75 -0.30 13.63
CA ILE A 8 11.33 0.01 13.92
C ILE A 8 11.21 1.28 14.77
N THR A 9 12.14 1.47 15.71
CA THR A 9 12.21 2.66 16.58
C THR A 9 12.47 3.97 15.84
N HIS A 10 12.94 3.92 14.59
CA HIS A 10 13.15 5.10 13.74
C HIS A 10 11.92 5.42 12.86
N LEU A 11 10.89 4.58 12.88
CA LEU A 11 9.63 4.87 12.20
C LEU A 11 8.81 5.91 12.97
N SER A 12 7.89 6.59 12.29
CA SER A 12 6.91 7.43 13.00
C SER A 12 5.98 6.58 13.87
N GLU A 13 5.44 7.17 14.94
CA GLU A 13 4.51 6.49 15.87
C GLU A 13 3.37 5.77 15.11
N ASN A 14 2.72 6.45 14.17
CA ASN A 14 1.66 5.85 13.37
C ASN A 14 2.11 4.61 12.57
N LYS A 15 3.37 4.55 12.09
CA LYS A 15 3.87 3.38 11.37
C LYS A 15 4.16 2.22 12.34
N GLN A 16 4.67 2.53 13.52
CA GLN A 16 4.86 1.54 14.60
C GLN A 16 3.50 0.95 15.01
N ASP A 17 2.49 1.79 15.23
CA ASP A 17 1.12 1.36 15.56
C ASP A 17 0.53 0.42 14.49
N ILE A 18 0.73 0.74 13.21
CA ILE A 18 0.23 -0.11 12.11
C ILE A 18 0.92 -1.47 12.10
N ILE A 19 2.24 -1.53 12.36
CA ILE A 19 2.97 -2.80 12.48
C ILE A 19 2.41 -3.61 13.65
N GLU A 20 2.29 -3.00 14.82
CA GLU A 20 1.79 -3.67 16.03
C GLU A 20 0.38 -4.24 15.84
N MET A 21 -0.48 -3.52 15.12
CA MET A 21 -1.84 -3.93 14.80
C MET A 21 -1.94 -4.83 13.56
N SER A 22 -0.85 -5.12 12.85
CA SER A 22 -0.91 -5.91 11.63
C SER A 22 -1.19 -7.39 11.93
N LEU A 23 -2.05 -8.00 11.11
CA LEU A 23 -2.35 -9.44 11.15
C LEU A 23 -1.53 -10.25 10.12
N THR A 24 -0.55 -9.62 9.48
CA THR A 24 0.36 -10.29 8.55
C THR A 24 1.50 -10.98 9.28
N SER A 25 2.10 -11.96 8.61
CA SER A 25 3.30 -12.65 9.08
C SER A 25 4.27 -12.79 7.91
N PRO A 26 5.43 -12.10 7.92
CA PRO A 26 5.86 -11.06 8.89
C PRO A 26 4.89 -9.87 8.96
N ARG A 27 4.89 -9.08 10.06
CA ARG A 27 4.02 -7.91 10.16
C ARG A 27 4.47 -6.83 9.18
N MET A 28 3.53 -5.97 8.76
CA MET A 28 3.83 -4.92 7.79
C MET A 28 3.01 -3.66 8.04
N TYR A 29 3.52 -2.52 7.55
CA TYR A 29 2.75 -1.31 7.35
C TYR A 29 2.68 -0.93 5.88
N ILE A 30 1.61 -0.24 5.50
CA ILE A 30 1.47 0.42 4.20
C ILE A 30 0.90 1.82 4.43
N THR A 31 1.59 2.84 3.94
CA THR A 31 1.19 4.25 4.13
C THR A 31 1.29 5.04 2.83
N VAL A 32 0.50 6.11 2.71
CA VAL A 32 0.55 7.07 1.61
C VAL A 32 1.25 8.34 2.08
N GLU A 33 2.54 8.45 1.78
CA GLU A 33 3.42 9.53 2.25
C GLU A 33 3.15 10.86 1.57
N GLY A 34 2.64 10.83 0.34
CA GLY A 34 2.48 12.04 -0.47
C GLY A 34 1.73 11.83 -1.76
N THR A 35 1.56 12.93 -2.48
CA THR A 35 1.07 12.94 -3.86
C THR A 35 1.84 13.99 -4.65
N GLU A 36 2.11 13.71 -5.92
CA GLU A 36 2.64 14.70 -6.87
C GLU A 36 1.85 14.63 -8.18
N PHE A 37 1.80 15.73 -8.92
CA PHE A 37 1.22 15.73 -10.26
C PHE A 37 2.33 15.53 -11.30
N ASP A 38 2.26 14.44 -12.04
CA ASP A 38 3.16 14.18 -13.15
C ASP A 38 2.64 14.87 -14.42
N GLN A 39 3.40 15.86 -14.91
CA GLN A 39 3.01 16.65 -16.08
C GLN A 39 3.11 15.87 -17.39
N VAL A 40 4.01 14.89 -17.48
CA VAL A 40 4.24 14.08 -18.69
C VAL A 40 3.10 13.08 -18.87
N LEU A 41 2.71 12.42 -17.77
CA LEU A 41 1.60 11.46 -17.74
C LEU A 41 0.23 12.13 -17.58
N GLY A 42 0.20 13.41 -17.19
CA GLY A 42 -1.04 14.16 -16.98
C GLY A 42 -1.89 13.62 -15.83
N CYS A 43 -1.27 13.10 -14.78
CA CYS A 43 -1.99 12.44 -13.69
C CYS A 43 -1.31 12.60 -12.32
N THR A 44 -2.09 12.44 -11.25
CA THR A 44 -1.56 12.36 -9.88
C THR A 44 -0.93 11.00 -9.60
N LEU A 45 0.32 11.02 -9.12
CA LEU A 45 1.03 9.90 -8.54
C LEU A 45 0.90 9.94 -7.02
N TYR A 46 0.72 8.77 -6.41
CA TYR A 46 0.67 8.55 -4.98
C TYR A 46 1.97 7.90 -4.53
N HIS A 47 2.59 8.47 -3.50
CA HIS A 47 3.83 7.94 -2.93
C HIS A 47 3.46 6.95 -1.84
N ILE A 48 3.65 5.66 -2.12
CA ILE A 48 3.32 4.56 -1.21
C ILE A 48 4.61 4.07 -0.58
N GLU A 49 4.62 3.94 0.74
CA GLU A 49 5.69 3.27 1.48
C GLU A 49 5.15 1.97 2.08
N ILE A 50 5.95 0.91 1.97
CA ILE A 50 5.67 -0.39 2.56
C ILE A 50 6.88 -0.78 3.38
N GLY A 51 6.67 -1.11 4.65
CA GLY A 51 7.69 -1.74 5.48
C GLY A 51 7.21 -3.09 5.96
N ILE A 52 8.02 -4.12 5.75
CA ILE A 52 7.77 -5.50 6.20
C ILE A 52 8.82 -5.84 7.25
N GLU A 53 8.41 -6.39 8.39
CA GLU A 53 9.31 -6.81 9.47
C GLU A 53 10.39 -7.76 8.96
N GLU A 54 11.61 -7.54 9.45
CA GLU A 54 12.77 -8.41 9.27
C GLU A 54 13.42 -8.62 10.63
N GLY A 55 13.19 -9.81 11.21
CA GLY A 55 13.53 -10.07 12.61
C GLY A 55 12.65 -9.27 13.57
N GLU A 56 13.17 -8.99 14.76
CA GLU A 56 12.40 -8.34 15.83
C GLU A 56 12.50 -6.80 15.82
N ASP A 57 13.58 -6.24 15.27
CA ASP A 57 13.93 -4.82 15.47
C ASP A 57 13.88 -3.97 14.19
N TYR A 58 13.70 -4.59 13.02
CA TYR A 58 13.88 -3.92 11.73
C TYR A 58 12.70 -4.13 10.80
N VAL A 59 12.57 -3.20 9.86
CA VAL A 59 11.72 -3.33 8.68
C VAL A 59 12.53 -3.12 7.41
N LEU A 60 12.17 -3.86 6.38
CA LEU A 60 12.60 -3.65 5.02
C LEU A 60 11.59 -2.77 4.31
N VAL A 61 12.01 -1.54 4.00
CA VAL A 61 11.19 -0.46 3.47
C VAL A 61 11.39 -0.33 1.96
N THR A 62 10.28 -0.33 1.23
CA THR A 62 10.22 -0.05 -0.20
C THR A 62 9.28 1.12 -0.47
N ARG A 63 9.53 1.85 -1.56
CA ARG A 63 8.76 3.03 -1.94
C ARG A 63 8.33 2.95 -3.38
N HIS A 64 7.07 3.29 -3.63
CA HIS A 64 6.41 3.18 -4.93
C HIS A 64 5.74 4.50 -5.30
N LYS A 65 5.77 4.83 -6.59
CA LYS A 65 4.98 5.92 -7.17
C LYS A 65 3.91 5.32 -8.06
N LEU A 66 2.66 5.34 -7.61
CA LEU A 66 1.56 4.63 -8.27
C LEU A 66 0.45 5.59 -8.67
N ARG A 67 -0.16 5.37 -9.84
CA ARG A 67 -1.39 6.04 -10.24
C ARG A 67 -2.60 5.38 -9.60
N TYR A 68 -3.66 6.16 -9.44
CA TYR A 68 -4.96 5.63 -9.05
C TYR A 68 -5.40 4.45 -9.93
N SER A 69 -5.21 4.55 -11.24
CA SER A 69 -5.64 3.52 -12.20
C SER A 69 -4.88 2.20 -12.05
N GLU A 70 -3.62 2.25 -11.62
CA GLU A 70 -2.80 1.06 -11.34
C GLU A 70 -3.30 0.35 -10.08
N MET A 71 -3.49 1.10 -9.00
CA MET A 71 -4.04 0.57 -7.75
C MET A 71 -5.48 0.04 -7.92
N TYR A 72 -6.30 0.69 -8.76
CA TYR A 72 -7.63 0.20 -9.08
C TYR A 72 -7.59 -1.14 -9.83
N LYS A 73 -6.70 -1.28 -10.82
CA LYS A 73 -6.52 -2.56 -11.52
C LYS A 73 -6.03 -3.66 -10.57
N PHE A 74 -5.14 -3.31 -9.65
CA PHE A 74 -4.68 -4.21 -8.60
C PHE A 74 -5.83 -4.69 -7.70
N ASP A 75 -6.70 -3.80 -7.20
CA ASP A 75 -7.90 -4.21 -6.43
C ASP A 75 -8.79 -5.18 -7.22
N GLN A 76 -9.01 -4.92 -8.51
CA GLN A 76 -9.79 -5.83 -9.36
C GLN A 76 -9.15 -7.21 -9.47
N GLN A 77 -7.82 -7.28 -9.68
CA GLN A 77 -7.08 -8.54 -9.76
C GLN A 77 -7.07 -9.28 -8.42
N LEU A 78 -6.89 -8.55 -7.31
CA LEU A 78 -6.87 -9.12 -5.97
C LEU A 78 -8.22 -9.73 -5.61
N ARG A 79 -9.33 -9.04 -5.91
CA ARG A 79 -10.70 -9.56 -5.67
C ARG A 79 -11.04 -10.76 -6.55
N GLN A 80 -10.58 -10.78 -7.80
CA GLN A 80 -10.78 -11.92 -8.69
C GLN A 80 -10.02 -13.17 -8.22
N ALA A 81 -8.84 -12.99 -7.62
CA ALA A 81 -8.05 -14.10 -7.10
C ALA A 81 -8.60 -14.67 -5.78
N HIS A 82 -9.45 -13.91 -5.09
CA HIS A 82 -9.95 -14.26 -3.76
C HIS A 82 -11.43 -13.89 -3.61
N GLU A 83 -12.32 -14.71 -4.19
CA GLU A 83 -13.77 -14.51 -4.10
C GLU A 83 -14.28 -14.43 -2.64
N GLU A 84 -13.55 -15.04 -1.69
CA GLU A 84 -13.86 -15.03 -0.27
C GLU A 84 -13.47 -13.71 0.46
N MET A 85 -12.72 -12.80 -0.17
CA MET A 85 -12.33 -11.49 0.39
C MET A 85 -13.46 -10.45 0.38
N SER A 86 -14.69 -10.89 0.67
CA SER A 86 -15.85 -10.00 0.83
C SER A 86 -15.67 -8.95 1.93
N PHE A 87 -14.78 -9.22 2.89
CA PHE A 87 -14.41 -8.32 3.98
C PHE A 87 -13.41 -7.21 3.56
N LEU A 88 -12.77 -7.32 2.39
CA LEU A 88 -11.86 -6.29 1.91
C LEU A 88 -12.63 -5.00 1.61
N ARG A 89 -12.25 -3.92 2.31
CA ARG A 89 -12.84 -2.59 2.12
C ARG A 89 -12.88 -2.22 0.64
N LYS A 90 -13.98 -1.63 0.17
CA LYS A 90 -14.13 -1.21 -1.24
C LYS A 90 -13.04 -0.20 -1.60
N PHE A 91 -12.40 -0.40 -2.76
CA PHE A 91 -11.46 0.59 -3.29
C PHE A 91 -12.19 1.91 -3.62
N PRO A 92 -11.55 3.07 -3.40
CA PRO A 92 -12.20 4.36 -3.65
C PRO A 92 -12.68 4.46 -5.10
N PRO A 93 -13.90 4.96 -5.38
CA PRO A 93 -14.47 4.93 -6.72
C PRO A 93 -13.74 5.84 -7.71
N LYS A 94 -13.85 5.48 -8.99
CA LYS A 94 -13.48 6.38 -10.10
C LYS A 94 -14.38 7.59 -10.06
N ARG A 95 -13.81 8.78 -10.23
CA ARG A 95 -14.60 10.00 -10.44
C ARG A 95 -14.72 10.24 -11.93
N PHE A 96 -15.94 10.53 -12.38
CA PHE A 96 -16.24 10.76 -13.79
C PHE A 96 -16.13 12.24 -14.21
N PHE A 97 -15.95 13.17 -13.25
CA PHE A 97 -15.82 14.63 -13.49
C PHE A 97 -14.88 15.31 -12.47
N LEU A 98 -14.08 16.30 -12.89
CA LEU A 98 -13.17 17.14 -12.06
C LEU A 98 -12.11 16.35 -11.26
N ASN A 99 -11.12 15.80 -11.97
CA ASN A 99 -10.11 14.88 -11.41
C ASN A 99 -8.91 15.54 -10.72
N ASN A 100 -8.69 16.85 -10.89
CA ASN A 100 -7.50 17.56 -10.40
C ASN A 100 -7.81 18.61 -9.32
N ASP A 101 -9.03 18.61 -8.77
CA ASP A 101 -9.38 19.42 -7.61
C ASP A 101 -8.55 18.99 -6.39
N SER A 102 -7.86 19.93 -5.75
CA SER A 102 -6.93 19.64 -4.65
C SER A 102 -7.62 19.00 -3.45
N GLN A 103 -8.84 19.43 -3.13
CA GLN A 103 -9.65 18.82 -2.07
C GLN A 103 -9.99 17.37 -2.40
N PHE A 104 -10.30 17.12 -3.66
CA PHE A 104 -10.58 15.78 -4.13
C PHE A 104 -9.36 14.86 -4.09
N VAL A 105 -8.20 15.34 -4.53
CA VAL A 105 -6.95 14.58 -4.46
C VAL A 105 -6.61 14.26 -3.00
N ALA A 106 -6.76 15.23 -2.10
CA ALA A 106 -6.54 15.05 -0.66
C ALA A 106 -7.48 13.99 -0.06
N LYS A 107 -8.79 14.08 -0.35
CA LYS A 107 -9.75 13.07 0.12
C LYS A 107 -9.42 11.70 -0.44
N ARG A 108 -9.14 11.60 -1.74
CA ARG A 108 -8.80 10.33 -2.39
C ARG A 108 -7.51 9.73 -1.81
N ARG A 109 -6.52 10.56 -1.49
CA ARG A 109 -5.29 10.11 -0.80
C ARG A 109 -5.63 9.44 0.53
N VAL A 110 -6.47 10.06 1.35
CA VAL A 110 -6.94 9.48 2.62
C VAL A 110 -7.67 8.16 2.37
N ASP A 111 -8.64 8.14 1.45
CA ASP A 111 -9.42 6.92 1.18
C ASP A 111 -8.52 5.76 0.67
N ILE A 112 -7.52 6.06 -0.17
CA ILE A 112 -6.53 5.06 -0.63
C ILE A 112 -5.68 4.58 0.54
N GLY A 113 -5.19 5.49 1.40
CA GLY A 113 -4.39 5.12 2.56
C GLY A 113 -5.13 4.16 3.48
N VAL A 114 -6.41 4.44 3.76
CA VAL A 114 -7.25 3.56 4.56
C VAL A 114 -7.49 2.20 3.88
N TYR A 115 -7.68 2.17 2.57
CA TYR A 115 -7.77 0.91 1.82
C TYR A 115 -6.47 0.09 1.92
N LEU A 116 -5.33 0.72 1.67
CA LEU A 116 -4.02 0.04 1.67
C LEU A 116 -3.65 -0.46 3.07
N GLN A 117 -3.92 0.33 4.11
CA GLN A 117 -3.74 -0.10 5.49
C GLN A 117 -4.62 -1.31 5.83
N ASN A 118 -5.83 -1.41 5.27
CA ASN A 118 -6.68 -2.59 5.48
C ASN A 118 -6.07 -3.87 4.89
N LEU A 119 -5.15 -3.79 3.92
CA LEU A 119 -4.42 -4.96 3.43
C LEU A 119 -3.50 -5.56 4.50
N THR A 120 -3.02 -4.77 5.46
CA THR A 120 -2.20 -5.27 6.60
C THR A 120 -3.00 -6.11 7.58
N GLN A 121 -4.32 -6.16 7.41
CA GLN A 121 -5.25 -6.93 8.23
C GLN A 121 -5.68 -8.24 7.56
N ILE A 122 -5.07 -8.59 6.43
CA ILE A 122 -5.39 -9.82 5.67
C ILE A 122 -4.28 -10.85 5.92
N PRO A 123 -4.54 -11.89 6.73
CA PRO A 123 -3.57 -12.96 6.93
C PRO A 123 -3.17 -13.60 5.59
N GLY A 124 -1.86 -13.80 5.38
CA GLY A 124 -1.34 -14.42 4.16
C GLY A 124 -1.35 -13.53 2.91
N ILE A 125 -1.68 -12.24 2.99
CA ILE A 125 -1.61 -11.32 1.84
C ILE A 125 -0.21 -11.26 1.23
N LEU A 126 0.84 -11.42 2.03
CA LEU A 126 2.23 -11.49 1.57
C LEU A 126 2.51 -12.73 0.71
N ASN A 127 1.68 -13.78 0.79
CA ASN A 127 1.73 -14.97 -0.06
C ASN A 127 0.88 -14.82 -1.34
N CYS A 128 0.08 -13.75 -1.44
CA CYS A 128 -0.73 -13.49 -2.62
C CYS A 128 0.17 -13.05 -3.78
N ARG A 129 0.15 -13.80 -4.88
CA ARG A 129 0.96 -13.53 -6.07
C ARG A 129 0.71 -12.13 -6.63
N GLN A 130 -0.55 -11.68 -6.67
CA GLN A 130 -0.93 -10.37 -7.17
C GLN A 130 -0.35 -9.26 -6.31
N PHE A 131 -0.33 -9.43 -4.98
CA PHE A 131 0.29 -8.49 -4.05
C PHE A 131 1.81 -8.43 -4.27
N GLN A 132 2.48 -9.59 -4.28
CA GLN A 132 3.93 -9.69 -4.49
C GLN A 132 4.36 -9.09 -5.83
N GLN A 133 3.62 -9.33 -6.91
CA GLN A 133 3.92 -8.80 -8.23
C GLN A 133 3.69 -7.30 -8.31
N PHE A 134 2.63 -6.79 -7.68
CA PHE A 134 2.28 -5.37 -7.74
C PHE A 134 3.23 -4.49 -6.92
N PHE A 135 3.64 -4.95 -5.74
CA PHE A 135 4.55 -4.23 -4.84
C PHE A 135 6.00 -4.69 -4.92
N GLU A 136 6.30 -5.63 -5.83
CA GLU A 136 7.64 -6.21 -6.03
C GLU A 136 8.27 -6.78 -4.73
N CYS A 137 7.43 -7.24 -3.80
CA CYS A 137 7.85 -7.78 -2.51
C CYS A 137 7.82 -9.32 -2.53
N THR A 138 8.83 -9.95 -3.13
CA THR A 138 8.93 -11.42 -3.17
C THR A 138 9.43 -12.01 -1.84
N PRO A 139 8.94 -13.19 -1.42
CA PRO A 139 9.35 -13.84 -0.17
C PRO A 139 10.86 -14.05 -0.04
N GLN A 140 11.60 -14.21 -1.15
CA GLN A 140 13.06 -14.36 -1.11
C GLN A 140 13.80 -13.11 -0.59
N ILE A 141 13.14 -11.94 -0.53
CA ILE A 141 13.73 -10.72 0.05
C ILE A 141 13.61 -10.75 1.59
N TYR A 142 12.72 -11.57 2.16
CA TYR A 142 12.30 -11.51 3.56
C TYR A 142 12.38 -12.87 4.30
N ALA A 143 13.01 -13.87 3.69
CA ALA A 143 13.18 -15.23 4.23
C ALA A 143 14.60 -15.47 4.76
#